data_AF-A0A535SVT5-F1
#
_entry.id   AF-A0A535SVT5-F1
#
_cell.length_a   1.000
_cell.length_b   1.000
_cell.length_c   1.000
_cell.angle_alpha   90.00
_cell.angle_beta   90.00
_cell.angle_gamma   90.00
#
_symmetry.space_group_name_H-M   'P 1'
#
loop_
_entity.id
_entity.type
_entity.pdbx_description
1 polymer ?
#
loop_
_entity_poly.entity_id
_entity_poly.type
_entity_poly.pdbx_seq_one_letter_code
_entity_poly.pdbx_strand_id
1 'polypeptide(L)'
;FQVLPLDGEVALVELHEQVIDNILGKRNPEGFLLYTRDPAEAVRWVDEGVGTAAFFLDTPDLRQVLKLAQEGKTLPQKATYFHPKPPSGMVFDRLERDRRL
;
A
#
# COMPACT_ATOMS: atom_id res chain seq x y z
N PHE A 1 17.19 -13.22 -9.19
CA PHE A 1 16.58 -12.57 -8.02
C PHE A 1 17.57 -11.58 -7.43
N GLN A 2 17.26 -10.29 -7.45
CA GLN A 2 18.01 -9.29 -6.69
C GLN A 2 17.24 -9.04 -5.39
N VAL A 3 17.94 -9.10 -4.26
CA VAL A 3 17.39 -8.72 -2.96
C VAL A 3 17.92 -7.31 -2.67
N LEU A 4 17.02 -6.34 -2.60
CA LEU A 4 17.36 -4.99 -2.16
C LEU A 4 17.26 -4.95 -0.63
N PRO A 5 18.27 -4.42 0.08
CA PRO A 5 18.14 -4.16 1.51
C PRO A 5 17.01 -3.14 1.73
N LEU A 6 16.17 -3.37 2.74
CA LEU A 6 15.16 -2.41 3.16
C LEU A 6 15.82 -1.46 4.16
N ASP A 7 15.81 -0.15 3.89
CA ASP A 7 16.34 0.84 4.84
C ASP A 7 15.35 1.15 5.98
N GLY A 8 14.08 0.75 5.83
CA GLY A 8 13.02 0.96 6.82
C GLY A 8 12.21 -0.28 7.18
N GLU A 9 11.22 -0.09 8.06
CA GLU A 9 10.47 -1.18 8.69
C GLU A 9 9.37 -1.78 7.81
N VAL A 10 8.91 -1.06 6.79
CA VAL A 10 7.76 -1.45 5.95
C VAL A 10 8.18 -1.53 4.49
N ALA A 11 8.33 -2.75 3.98
CA ALA A 11 8.83 -3.03 2.63
C ALA A 11 8.11 -2.26 1.51
N LEU A 12 6.80 -2.04 1.67
CA LEU A 12 6.02 -1.28 0.71
C LEU A 12 6.41 0.21 0.66
N VAL A 13 6.69 0.82 1.81
CA VAL A 13 7.13 2.22 1.87
C VAL A 13 8.47 2.35 1.15
N GLU A 14 9.41 1.46 1.46
CA GLU A 14 10.72 1.44 0.82
C GLU A 14 10.63 1.19 -0.69
N LEU A 15 9.75 0.29 -1.13
CA LEU A 15 9.53 0.08 -2.57
C LEU A 15 9.10 1.38 -3.25
N HIS A 16 8.19 2.13 -2.63
CA HIS A 16 7.76 3.41 -3.18
C HIS A 16 8.88 4.45 -3.17
N GLU A 17 9.52 4.69 -2.02
CA GLU A 17 10.51 5.76 -1.86
C GLU A 17 11.82 5.48 -2.61
N GLN A 18 12.30 4.23 -2.62
CA GLN A 18 13.61 3.89 -3.16
C GLN A 18 13.57 3.43 -4.61
N VAL A 19 12.46 2.86 -5.07
CA VAL A 19 12.40 2.25 -6.41
C VAL A 19 11.41 2.99 -7.29
N ILE A 20 10.13 3.04 -6.91
CA ILE A 20 9.08 3.59 -7.78
C ILE A 20 9.27 5.08 -7.99
N ASP A 21 9.45 5.87 -6.92
CA ASP A 21 9.60 7.32 -7.00
C ASP A 21 10.89 7.71 -7.74
N ASN A 22 11.94 6.91 -7.62
CA ASN A 22 13.20 7.12 -8.33
C ASN A 22 13.09 6.81 -9.83
N ILE A 23 12.30 5.82 -10.22
CA ILE A 23 12.12 5.42 -11.63
C ILE A 23 11.10 6.33 -12.33
N LEU A 24 9.97 6.61 -11.69
CA LEU A 24 8.84 7.34 -12.30
C LEU A 24 8.91 8.86 -12.04
N GLY A 25 9.74 9.29 -11.10
CA GLY A 25 9.61 10.59 -10.43
C GLY A 25 8.36 10.61 -9.53
N LYS A 26 8.11 11.73 -8.83
CA LYS A 26 6.85 11.95 -8.07
C LYS A 26 5.60 12.10 -8.95
N ARG A 27 5.61 11.57 -10.18
CA ARG A 27 4.49 11.59 -11.11
C ARG A 27 3.44 10.56 -10.68
N ASN A 28 2.18 10.79 -11.04
CA ASN A 28 1.04 9.98 -10.60
C ASN A 28 1.28 8.46 -10.86
N PRO A 29 1.51 7.64 -9.83
CA PRO A 29 1.82 6.22 -9.98
C PRO A 29 0.70 5.44 -10.66
N GLU A 30 -0.53 5.94 -10.63
CA GLU A 30 -1.72 5.31 -11.22
C GLU A 30 -1.59 5.09 -12.74
N GLY A 31 -0.76 5.88 -13.43
CA GLY A 31 -0.53 5.71 -14.87
C GLY A 31 0.46 4.60 -15.24
N PHE A 32 1.21 4.08 -14.26
CA PHE A 32 2.35 3.19 -14.48
C PHE A 32 2.30 1.91 -13.65
N LEU A 33 1.43 1.84 -12.64
CA LEU A 33 1.33 0.70 -11.73
C LEU A 33 0.00 -0.02 -11.89
N LEU A 34 0.08 -1.33 -12.10
CA LEU A 34 -1.04 -2.26 -12.00
C LEU A 34 -0.99 -2.98 -10.66
N TYR A 35 -2.17 -3.24 -10.08
CA TYR A 35 -2.29 -3.89 -8.78
C TYR A 35 -3.21 -5.09 -8.91
N THR A 36 -2.76 -6.25 -8.43
CA THR A 36 -3.58 -7.44 -8.29
C THR A 36 -3.32 -8.12 -6.96
N ARG A 37 -4.31 -8.88 -6.49
CA ARG A 37 -4.21 -9.74 -5.30
C ARG A 37 -3.84 -11.17 -5.67
N ASP A 38 -3.84 -11.51 -6.95
CA ASP A 38 -3.48 -12.83 -7.46
C ASP A 38 -2.03 -12.81 -7.97
N PRO A 39 -1.10 -13.49 -7.29
CA PRO A 39 0.28 -13.54 -7.75
C PRO A 39 0.44 -14.15 -9.15
N ALA A 40 -0.41 -15.10 -9.53
CA ALA A 40 -0.34 -15.75 -10.84
C ALA A 40 -0.74 -14.79 -11.96
N GLU A 41 -1.69 -13.88 -11.71
CA GLU A 41 -2.04 -12.82 -12.63
C GLU A 41 -0.89 -11.82 -12.83
N ALA A 42 -0.20 -11.43 -11.75
CA ALA A 42 0.95 -10.54 -11.84
C ALA A 42 2.08 -11.15 -12.69
N VAL A 43 2.36 -12.45 -12.51
CA VAL A 43 3.35 -13.17 -13.34
C VAL A 43 2.91 -13.18 -14.80
N ARG A 44 1.65 -13.53 -15.08
CA ARG A 44 1.11 -13.57 -16.44
C ARG A 44 1.23 -12.21 -17.14
N TRP A 45 0.94 -11.11 -16.45
CA TRP A 45 1.10 -9.76 -17.02
C TRP A 45 2.53 -9.44 -17.43
N VAL A 46 3.53 -9.93 -16.69
CA VAL A 46 4.95 -9.76 -17.06
C VAL A 46 5.29 -10.65 -18.26
N ASP A 47 4.89 -11.93 -18.23
CA ASP A 47 5.15 -12.87 -19.32
C ASP A 47 4.51 -12.44 -20.65
N GLU A 48 3.35 -11.80 -20.60
CA GLU A 48 2.62 -11.26 -21.75
C GLU A 48 3.09 -9.85 -22.17
N GLY A 49 4.00 -9.23 -21.43
CA GLY A 49 4.53 -7.89 -21.73
C GLY A 49 3.61 -6.73 -21.40
N VAL A 50 2.55 -6.95 -20.61
CA VAL A 50 1.66 -5.89 -20.07
C VAL A 50 2.42 -5.01 -19.08
N GLY A 51 3.31 -5.61 -18.28
CA GLY A 51 4.20 -4.90 -17.35
C GLY A 51 5.65 -5.38 -17.49
N THR A 52 6.60 -4.52 -17.11
CA THR A 52 8.04 -4.85 -17.19
C THR A 52 8.53 -5.69 -16.02
N ALA A 53 7.88 -5.57 -14.86
CA ALA A 53 8.25 -6.28 -13.63
C ALA A 53 7.04 -6.42 -12.70
N ALA A 54 7.11 -7.39 -11.80
CA ALA A 54 6.15 -7.59 -10.72
C ALA A 54 6.87 -7.59 -9.36
N PHE A 55 6.27 -6.95 -8.38
CA PHE A 55 6.75 -6.91 -7.00
C PHE A 55 5.78 -7.66 -6.10
N PHE A 56 6.29 -8.60 -5.32
CA PHE A 56 5.52 -9.36 -4.35
C PHE A 56 5.95 -8.92 -2.95
N LEU A 57 4.98 -8.48 -2.16
CA LEU A 57 5.22 -7.91 -0.84
C LEU A 57 4.40 -8.66 0.19
N ASP A 58 4.96 -8.80 1.39
CA ASP A 58 4.21 -9.23 2.55
C ASP A 58 3.18 -8.17 2.96
N THR A 59 2.12 -8.63 3.62
CA THR A 59 1.14 -7.71 4.20
C THR A 59 1.80 -6.90 5.33
N PRO A 60 1.69 -5.56 5.33
CA PRO A 60 2.21 -4.76 6.43
C PRO A 60 1.59 -5.16 7.77
N ASP A 61 2.39 -5.26 8.84
CA ASP A 61 1.86 -5.48 10.18
C ASP A 61 1.02 -4.27 10.59
N LEU A 62 -0.20 -4.52 11.08
CA LEU A 62 -1.09 -3.49 11.61
C LEU A 62 -0.40 -2.60 12.65
N ARG A 63 0.51 -3.14 13.48
CA ARG A 63 1.28 -2.35 14.46
C ARG A 63 2.18 -1.33 13.79
N GLN A 64 2.83 -1.70 12.68
CA GLN A 64 3.68 -0.80 11.90
C GLN A 64 2.83 0.27 11.22
N VAL A 65 1.68 -0.11 10.65
CA VAL A 65 0.72 0.84 10.06
C VAL A 65 0.27 1.88 11.08
N LEU A 66 -0.11 1.44 12.30
CA LEU A 66 -0.54 2.33 13.38
C LEU A 66 0.60 3.24 13.85
N LYS A 67 1.82 2.72 13.99
CA LYS A 67 3.00 3.52 14.35
C LYS A 67 3.24 4.65 13.35
N LEU A 68 3.25 4.33 12.05
CA LEU A 68 3.43 5.35 11.00
C LEU A 68 2.32 6.40 11.02
N ALA A 69 1.06 6.00 11.23
CA ALA A 69 -0.06 6.92 11.35
C ALA A 69 0.07 7.85 12.58
N GLN A 70 0.54 7.33 13.72
CA GLN A 70 0.80 8.13 14.92
C GLN A 70 1.94 9.14 14.73
N GLU A 71 2.92 8.83 13.89
CA GLU A 71 3.99 9.74 13.47
C GLU A 71 3.52 10.80 12.46
N GLY A 72 2.25 10.78 12.05
CA GLY A 72 1.71 11.68 11.03
C GLY A 72 2.13 11.35 9.60
N LYS A 73 2.71 10.16 9.38
CA LYS A 73 3.09 9.67 8.04
C LYS A 73 1.91 9.01 7.35
N THR A 74 1.91 9.09 6.02
CA THR A 74 0.93 8.41 5.17
C THR A 74 1.56 7.23 4.45
N LEU A 75 0.83 6.12 4.35
CA LEU A 75 1.24 5.01 3.50
C LEU A 75 0.99 5.33 2.02
N PRO A 76 1.74 4.71 1.10
CA PRO A 76 1.46 4.75 -0.32
C PRO A 76 0.03 4.30 -0.66
N GLN A 77 -0.47 4.67 -1.83
CA GLN A 77 -1.80 4.26 -2.26
C GLN A 77 -1.93 2.73 -2.36
N LYS A 78 -3.13 2.22 -2.06
CA LYS A 78 -3.48 0.79 -2.12
C LYS A 78 -2.58 -0.10 -1.24
N ALA A 79 -1.93 0.49 -0.24
CA ALA A 79 -1.03 -0.16 0.70
C ALA A 79 -1.67 -1.17 1.66
N THR A 80 -2.94 -0.97 1.97
CA THR A 80 -3.64 -1.75 2.99
C THR A 80 -5.02 -2.16 2.47
N TYR A 81 -5.33 -3.44 2.56
CA TYR A 81 -6.66 -3.96 2.26
C TYR A 81 -7.38 -4.29 3.57
N PHE A 82 -8.14 -3.33 4.10
CA PHE A 82 -8.99 -3.59 5.27
C PHE A 82 -10.25 -4.33 4.85
N HIS A 83 -10.48 -5.51 5.44
CA HIS A 83 -11.65 -6.34 5.21
C HIS A 83 -12.37 -6.66 6.53
N PRO A 84 -13.70 -6.48 6.61
CA PRO A 84 -14.56 -5.90 5.57
C PRO A 84 -14.26 -4.40 5.39
N LYS A 85 -14.40 -3.87 4.17
CA LYS A 85 -14.40 -2.42 3.99
C LYS A 85 -15.62 -1.85 4.72
N PRO A 86 -15.48 -0.74 5.45
CA PRO A 86 -16.65 -0.08 6.03
C PRO A 86 -17.68 0.16 4.93
N PRO A 87 -18.95 -0.26 5.08
CA PRO A 87 -19.99 0.09 4.14
C PRO A 87 -19.99 1.60 3.92
N SER A 88 -19.80 2.00 2.66
CA SER A 88 -19.97 3.37 2.21
C SER A 88 -21.39 3.82 2.55
N GLY A 89 -21.54 5.00 3.14
CA GLY A 89 -22.85 5.51 3.59
C GLY A 89 -23.17 5.26 5.06
N MET A 90 -22.24 4.76 5.87
CA MET A 90 -22.38 4.84 7.32
C MET A 90 -22.43 6.31 7.79
N VAL A 91 -23.49 6.64 8.53
CA VAL A 91 -23.62 7.91 9.26
C VAL A 91 -22.90 7.75 10.59
N PHE A 92 -21.83 8.49 10.80
CA PHE A 92 -21.19 8.58 12.12
C PHE A 92 -22.01 9.55 12.98
N ASP A 93 -22.58 9.06 14.08
CA ASP A 93 -23.08 9.93 15.14
C ASP A 93 -21.88 10.51 15.90
N ARG A 94 -21.81 11.83 16.01
CA ARG A 94 -20.67 12.49 16.64
C ARG A 94 -20.68 12.12 18.12
N LEU A 95 -19.62 11.44 18.58
CA LEU A 95 -19.47 11.16 20.00
C LEU A 95 -19.12 12.48 20.71
N GLU A 96 -20.11 13.12 21.32
CA GLU A 96 -19.87 14.21 22.26
C GLU A 96 -19.05 13.66 23.44
N ARG A 97 -18.04 14.42 23.88
CA ARG A 97 -17.07 13.97 24.90
C ARG A 97 -17.70 13.45 26.20
N ASP A 98 -18.92 13.86 26.50
CA ASP A 98 -19.62 13.56 27.77
C ASP A 98 -20.79 12.58 27.61
N ARG A 99 -20.97 11.96 26.44
CA ARG A 99 -22.07 11.02 26.22
C ARG A 99 -21.77 9.69 26.93
N ARG A 100 -22.49 9.41 28.02
CA ARG A 100 -22.47 8.09 28.69
C ARG A 100 -23.37 7.13 27.93
N LEU A 101 -22.84 5.95 27.64
CA LEU A 101 -23.56 4.82 27.05
C LEU A 101 -24.42 4.12 28.10
#